data_AF-A0A2V6EUU6-F1
#
_entry.id   AF-A0A2V6EUU6-F1
#
_cell.length_a   1.000
_cell.length_b   1.000
_cell.length_c   1.000
_cell.angle_alpha   90.00
_cell.angle_beta   90.00
_cell.angle_gamma   90.00
#
_symmetry.space_group_name_H-M   'P 1'
#
loop_
_entity.id
_entity.type
_entity.pdbx_description
1 polymer ?
#
loop_
_entity_poly.entity_id
_entity_poly.type
_entity_poly.pdbx_seq_one_letter_code
_entity_poly.pdbx_strand_id
1 'polypeptide(L)'
;MDPELRSRFNADFTPEKYAALLRCVNETEKWPADFRISETPIFLTREFTDEVTRAANAIVDLTRTLEFKRHSQLAIPNGLEVPNESAHPNFLVIDFGICAEGDRLVPRLIELQAFPSLFGFQ
;
A
#
# COMPACT_ATOMS: atom_id res chain seq x y z
N MET A 1 -1.18 7.30 -14.98
CA MET A 1 -0.02 6.42 -15.23
C MET A 1 0.94 7.18 -16.11
N ASP A 2 2.24 7.09 -15.87
CA ASP A 2 3.26 7.76 -16.68
C ASP A 2 3.44 7.03 -18.03
N PRO A 3 3.03 7.63 -19.16
CA PRO A 3 3.04 6.96 -20.45
C PRO A 3 4.44 6.86 -21.05
N GLU A 4 5.35 7.78 -20.74
CA GLU A 4 6.71 7.80 -21.28
C GLU A 4 7.52 6.66 -20.65
N LEU A 5 7.49 6.54 -19.31
CA LEU A 5 8.16 5.46 -18.60
C LEU A 5 7.60 4.10 -18.99
N ARG A 6 6.27 3.99 -19.15
CA ARG A 6 5.62 2.77 -19.66
C ARG A 6 6.12 2.40 -21.05
N SER A 7 6.16 3.35 -21.99
CA SER A 7 6.63 3.11 -23.36
C SER A 7 8.09 2.66 -23.38
N ARG A 8 8.95 3.35 -22.62
CA ARG A 8 10.38 3.01 -22.49
C ARG A 8 10.60 1.63 -21.91
N PHE A 9 9.87 1.27 -20.85
CA PHE A 9 9.97 -0.07 -20.25
C PHE A 9 9.53 -1.15 -21.24
N ASN A 10 8.40 -0.96 -21.92
CA ASN A 10 7.89 -1.93 -22.87
C ASN A 10 8.85 -2.15 -24.06
N ALA A 11 9.53 -1.10 -24.52
CA ALA A 11 10.50 -1.19 -25.61
C ALA A 11 11.79 -1.93 -25.20
N ASP A 12 12.16 -1.86 -23.92
CA ASP A 12 13.38 -2.46 -23.37
C ASP A 12 13.13 -3.83 -22.70
N PHE A 13 11.88 -4.21 -22.48
CA PHE A 13 11.51 -5.46 -21.82
C PHE A 13 11.95 -6.68 -22.65
N THR A 14 12.55 -7.66 -21.97
CA THR A 14 12.78 -8.98 -22.54
C THR A 14 12.45 -10.07 -21.51
N PRO A 15 12.04 -11.28 -21.95
CA PRO A 15 11.83 -12.41 -21.05
C PRO A 15 13.06 -12.74 -20.19
N GLU A 16 14.27 -12.52 -20.71
CA GLU A 16 15.53 -12.79 -20.00
C GLU A 16 15.73 -11.83 -18.83
N LYS A 17 15.34 -10.55 -18.98
CA LYS A 17 15.39 -9.56 -17.88
C LYS A 17 14.41 -9.92 -16.77
N TYR A 18 13.21 -10.37 -17.14
CA TYR A 18 12.24 -10.86 -16.15
C TYR A 18 12.73 -12.14 -15.45
N ALA A 19 13.27 -13.10 -16.20
CA ALA A 19 13.87 -14.31 -15.62
C ALA A 19 15.05 -13.98 -14.68
N ALA A 20 15.84 -12.95 -14.99
CA ALA A 20 16.88 -12.46 -14.10
C ALA A 20 16.34 -11.84 -12.81
N LEU A 21 15.24 -11.07 -12.88
CA LEU A 21 14.53 -10.57 -11.69
C LEU A 21 14.04 -11.72 -10.81
N LEU A 22 13.38 -12.73 -11.40
CA LEU A 22 12.89 -13.88 -10.65
C LEU A 22 14.03 -14.66 -9.98
N ARG A 23 15.15 -14.87 -10.67
CA ARG A 23 16.33 -15.51 -10.05
C ARG A 23 16.86 -14.68 -8.90
N CYS A 24 17.05 -13.37 -9.10
CA CYS A 24 17.55 -12.47 -8.07
C CYS A 24 16.73 -12.58 -6.78
N VAL A 25 15.39 -12.54 -6.87
CA VAL A 25 14.53 -12.64 -5.68
C VAL A 25 14.58 -14.04 -5.07
N ASN A 26 14.51 -15.10 -5.89
CA ASN A 26 14.48 -16.48 -5.37
C ASN A 26 15.83 -16.97 -4.82
N GLU A 27 16.94 -16.34 -5.16
CA GLU A 27 18.29 -16.69 -4.67
C GLU A 27 18.74 -15.80 -3.50
N THR A 28 17.99 -14.75 -3.15
CA THR A 28 18.35 -13.84 -2.04
C THR A 28 18.16 -14.51 -0.68
N GLU A 29 17.10 -15.29 -0.53
CA GLU A 29 16.75 -15.96 0.72
C GLU A 29 16.94 -17.48 0.63
N LYS A 30 16.95 -18.15 1.78
CA LYS A 30 17.07 -19.62 1.84
C LYS A 30 15.97 -20.34 1.06
N TRP A 31 14.79 -19.73 0.98
CA TRP A 31 13.62 -20.28 0.31
C TRP A 31 13.16 -19.34 -0.81
N PRO A 32 12.68 -19.88 -1.94
CA PRO A 32 12.14 -19.07 -3.01
C PRO A 32 10.89 -18.30 -2.54
N ALA A 33 10.58 -17.21 -3.23
CA ALA A 33 9.37 -16.44 -2.98
C ALA A 33 8.12 -17.31 -3.18
N ASP A 34 7.20 -17.24 -2.21
CA ASP A 34 5.90 -17.92 -2.25
C ASP A 34 4.79 -17.05 -2.86
N PHE A 35 5.15 -15.87 -3.37
CA PHE A 35 4.27 -14.93 -4.05
C PHE A 35 4.71 -14.68 -5.49
N ARG A 36 3.78 -14.17 -6.30
CA ARG A 36 4.05 -13.81 -7.70
C ARG A 36 4.64 -12.41 -7.80
N ILE A 37 5.63 -12.27 -8.65
CA ILE A 37 6.27 -10.99 -8.96
C ILE A 37 5.76 -10.56 -10.33
N SER A 38 5.30 -9.31 -10.45
CA SER A 38 4.87 -8.79 -11.75
C SER A 38 6.06 -8.59 -12.69
N GLU A 39 5.87 -8.85 -13.99
CA GLU A 39 6.88 -8.61 -15.01
C GLU A 39 7.23 -7.13 -15.17
N THR A 40 6.35 -6.24 -14.70
CA THR A 40 6.49 -4.80 -14.85
C THR A 40 6.18 -4.07 -13.55
N PRO A 41 6.90 -2.98 -13.25
CA PRO A 41 6.46 -2.06 -12.21
C PRO A 41 5.21 -1.28 -12.64
N ILE A 42 4.59 -0.65 -11.65
CA ILE A 42 3.57 0.39 -11.83
C ILE A 42 4.27 1.75 -12.01
N PHE A 43 3.88 2.50 -13.04
CA PHE A 43 4.43 3.82 -13.34
C PHE A 43 3.42 4.91 -12.98
N LEU A 44 3.50 5.45 -11.77
CA LEU A 44 2.66 6.55 -11.31
C LEU A 44 3.27 7.88 -11.70
N THR A 45 2.42 8.85 -12.08
CA THR A 45 2.87 10.23 -12.28
C THR A 45 3.19 10.85 -10.93
N ARG A 46 4.10 11.84 -10.90
CA ARG A 46 4.40 12.59 -9.67
C ARG A 46 3.14 13.17 -9.02
N GLU A 47 2.27 13.76 -9.84
CA GLU A 47 1.00 14.33 -9.37
C GLU A 47 0.13 13.31 -8.63
N PHE A 48 -0.08 12.13 -9.20
CA PHE A 48 -0.89 11.08 -8.58
C PHE A 48 -0.23 10.54 -7.30
N THR A 49 1.09 10.34 -7.33
CA THR A 49 1.87 9.94 -6.14
C THR A 49 1.71 10.96 -5.02
N ASP A 50 1.83 12.25 -5.32
CA ASP A 50 1.69 13.30 -4.30
C ASP A 50 0.24 13.37 -3.77
N GLU A 51 -0.77 13.12 -4.62
CA GLU A 51 -2.18 13.05 -4.20
C GLU A 51 -2.44 11.89 -3.24
N VAL A 52 -2.00 10.66 -3.56
CA VAL A 52 -2.19 9.50 -2.69
C VAL A 52 -1.39 9.63 -1.38
N THR A 53 -0.17 10.17 -1.41
CA THR A 53 0.62 10.41 -0.20
C THR A 53 -0.02 11.46 0.70
N ARG A 54 -0.56 12.56 0.14
CA ARG A 54 -1.31 13.55 0.93
C ARG A 54 -2.57 12.94 1.55
N ALA A 55 -3.33 12.15 0.79
CA ALA A 55 -4.52 11.47 1.31
C ALA A 55 -4.18 10.50 2.45
N ALA A 56 -3.11 9.70 2.30
CA ALA A 56 -2.63 8.79 3.34
C ALA A 56 -2.24 9.55 4.62
N ASN A 57 -1.44 10.62 4.50
CA ASN A 57 -1.01 11.42 5.65
C ASN A 57 -2.19 12.11 6.34
N ALA A 58 -3.17 12.62 5.59
CA ALA A 58 -4.37 13.19 6.17
C ALA A 58 -5.16 12.17 7.00
N ILE A 59 -5.26 10.92 6.52
CA ILE A 59 -5.91 9.85 7.29
C ILE A 59 -5.10 9.50 8.54
N VAL A 60 -3.77 9.38 8.45
CA VAL A 60 -2.89 9.19 9.60
C VAL A 60 -3.16 10.26 10.65
N ASP A 61 -3.19 11.53 10.27
CA ASP A 61 -3.42 12.65 11.18
C ASP A 61 -4.81 12.55 11.85
N LEU A 62 -5.86 12.22 11.08
CA LEU A 62 -7.22 12.05 11.59
C LEU A 62 -7.30 10.91 12.62
N THR A 63 -6.65 9.77 12.37
CA THR A 63 -6.67 8.61 13.29
C THR A 63 -5.97 8.88 14.63
N ARG A 64 -5.18 9.95 14.73
CA ARG A 64 -4.45 10.34 15.95
C ARG A 64 -5.20 11.36 16.81
N THR A 65 -6.41 11.74 16.41
CA THR A 65 -7.23 12.71 17.16
C THR A 65 -7.98 12.04 18.32
N LEU A 66 -8.24 12.80 19.38
CA LEU A 66 -9.10 12.35 20.49
C LEU A 66 -10.53 12.07 20.04
N GLU A 67 -11.00 12.82 19.04
CA GLU A 67 -12.33 12.64 18.46
C GLU A 67 -12.45 11.28 17.76
N PHE A 68 -11.47 10.92 16.93
CA PHE A 68 -11.43 9.61 16.29
C PHE A 68 -11.46 8.49 17.34
N LYS A 69 -10.61 8.58 18.38
CA LYS A 69 -10.59 7.60 19.48
C LYS A 69 -11.95 7.45 20.15
N ARG A 70 -12.63 8.56 20.44
CA ARG A 70 -13.96 8.52 21.07
C ARG A 70 -15.00 7.85 20.15
N HIS A 71 -14.94 8.10 18.85
CA HIS A 71 -15.87 7.50 17.90
C HIS A 71 -15.59 6.01 17.63
N SER A 72 -14.31 5.63 17.53
CA SER A 72 -13.92 4.23 17.25
C SER A 72 -14.29 3.28 18.39
N GLN A 73 -14.28 3.74 19.64
CA GLN A 73 -14.69 2.94 20.80
C GLN A 73 -16.10 2.36 20.67
N LEU A 74 -17.02 3.08 20.01
CA LEU A 74 -18.39 2.61 19.80
C LEU A 74 -18.48 1.48 18.77
N ALA A 75 -17.44 1.26 17.97
CA ALA A 75 -17.37 0.18 16.99
C ALA A 75 -16.89 -1.15 17.61
N ILE A 76 -16.35 -1.13 18.83
CA ILE A 76 -15.89 -2.33 19.53
C ILE A 76 -17.10 -3.01 20.19
N PRO A 77 -17.41 -4.29 19.86
CA PRO A 77 -18.48 -5.01 20.53
C PRO A 77 -18.22 -5.15 22.03
N ASN A 78 -19.28 -5.04 22.83
CA ASN A 78 -19.20 -5.17 24.28
C ASN A 78 -18.53 -6.50 24.69
N GLY A 79 -17.52 -6.43 25.56
CA GLY A 79 -16.77 -7.59 26.04
C GLY A 79 -15.58 -7.99 25.15
N LEU A 80 -15.31 -7.27 24.06
CA LEU A 80 -14.13 -7.46 23.20
C LEU A 80 -13.10 -6.32 23.33
N GLU A 81 -13.21 -5.49 24.37
CA GLU A 81 -12.25 -4.43 24.66
C GLU A 81 -10.89 -5.02 25.03
N VAL A 82 -9.83 -4.52 24.40
CA VAL A 82 -8.46 -4.95 24.70
C VAL A 82 -7.90 -4.04 25.80
N PRO A 83 -7.45 -4.59 26.96
CA PRO A 83 -6.85 -3.78 28.00
C PRO A 83 -5.51 -3.19 27.56
N ASN A 84 -5.16 -2.02 28.08
CA ASN A 84 -3.90 -1.31 27.80
C ASN A 84 -3.66 -0.99 26.31
N GLU A 85 -4.73 -0.65 25.58
CA GLU A 85 -4.62 -0.14 24.21
C GLU A 85 -3.68 1.07 24.13
N SER A 86 -2.78 1.07 23.15
CA SER A 86 -1.89 2.21 22.89
C SER A 86 -2.68 3.45 22.46
N ALA A 87 -2.10 4.64 22.65
CA ALA A 87 -2.77 5.89 22.29
C ALA A 87 -3.00 6.04 20.77
N HIS A 88 -2.19 5.37 19.96
CA HIS A 88 -2.29 5.30 18.50
C HIS A 88 -1.75 3.94 18.03
N PRO A 89 -2.06 3.50 16.80
CA PRO A 89 -1.49 2.27 16.26
C PRO A 89 0.03 2.39 16.08
N ASN A 90 0.76 1.29 16.27
CA ASN A 90 2.21 1.23 16.05
C ASN A 90 2.55 1.00 14.57
N PHE A 91 1.64 0.38 13.83
CA PHE A 91 1.73 0.12 12.41
C PHE A 91 0.41 0.55 11.77
N LEU A 92 0.47 1.15 10.58
CA LEU A 92 -0.72 1.50 9.81
C LEU A 92 -0.45 1.25 8.33
N VAL A 93 -1.36 0.56 7.69
CA VAL A 93 -1.42 0.32 6.26
C VAL A 93 -2.71 0.95 5.74
N ILE A 94 -2.61 1.66 4.63
CA ILE A 94 -3.72 2.36 4.00
C ILE A 94 -3.75 1.91 2.54
N ASP A 95 -4.82 1.20 2.18
CA ASP A 95 -4.97 0.64 0.84
C ASP A 95 -5.82 1.56 -0.02
N PHE A 96 -5.27 1.95 -1.16
CA PHE A 96 -5.96 2.74 -2.16
C PHE A 96 -6.16 1.96 -3.45
N GLY A 97 -7.38 2.01 -3.96
CA GLY A 97 -7.69 1.69 -5.34
C GLY A 97 -7.31 2.87 -6.24
N ILE A 98 -6.75 2.57 -7.41
CA ILE A 98 -6.53 3.55 -8.47
C ILE A 98 -7.78 3.53 -9.36
N CYS A 99 -8.62 4.56 -9.24
CA CYS A 99 -9.87 4.68 -10.00
C CYS A 99 -9.75 5.73 -11.09
N ALA A 100 -10.69 5.74 -12.03
CA ALA A 100 -10.81 6.77 -13.06
C ALA A 100 -12.03 7.67 -12.81
N GLU A 101 -11.84 8.97 -13.00
CA GLU A 101 -12.90 9.99 -13.05
C GLU A 101 -12.73 10.80 -14.33
N GLY A 102 -13.51 10.44 -15.35
CA GLY A 102 -13.24 10.90 -16.72
C GLY A 102 -11.83 10.47 -17.13
N ASP A 103 -11.02 11.43 -17.55
CA ASP A 103 -9.64 11.18 -18.01
C ASP A 103 -8.59 11.22 -16.88
N ARG A 104 -9.00 11.46 -15.63
CA ARG A 104 -8.09 11.58 -14.48
C ARG A 104 -8.09 10.31 -13.64
N LEU A 105 -6.90 9.90 -13.17
CA LEU A 105 -6.80 8.87 -12.13
C LEU A 105 -6.94 9.49 -10.75
N VAL A 106 -7.69 8.83 -9.87
CA VAL A 106 -7.91 9.27 -8.49
C VAL A 106 -7.71 8.12 -7.50
N PRO A 107 -7.09 8.37 -6.33
CA PRO A 107 -7.00 7.36 -5.28
C PRO A 107 -8.33 7.25 -4.53
N ARG A 108 -8.82 6.03 -4.32
CA ARG A 108 -10.01 5.74 -3.51
C ARG A 108 -9.64 4.82 -2.37
N LEU A 109 -9.97 5.24 -1.15
CA LEU A 109 -9.72 4.42 0.05
C LEU A 109 -10.49 3.10 -0.06
N ILE A 110 -9.79 1.99 0.10
CA ILE A 110 -10.35 0.64 0.16
C ILE A 110 -10.38 0.17 1.60
N GLU A 111 -9.25 0.24 2.29
CA GLU A 111 -9.10 -0.32 3.63
C GLU A 111 -8.09 0.46 4.48
N LEU A 112 -8.30 0.43 5.80
CA LEU A 112 -7.35 0.88 6.81
C LEU A 112 -7.03 -0.29 7.75
N GLN A 113 -5.77 -0.67 7.86
CA GLN A 113 -5.33 -1.78 8.70
C GLN A 113 -4.25 -1.33 9.68
N ALA A 114 -4.41 -1.67 10.96
CA ALA A 114 -3.52 -1.23 12.03
C ALA A 114 -2.86 -2.40 12.78
N PHE A 115 -2.66 -3.53 12.10
CA PHE A 115 -2.03 -4.73 12.63
C PHE A 115 -0.86 -5.17 11.75
N PRO A 116 0.19 -5.80 12.30
CA PRO A 116 1.47 -5.97 11.63
C PRO A 116 1.53 -7.15 10.63
N SER A 117 0.43 -7.52 9.97
CA SER A 117 0.36 -8.72 9.12
C SER A 117 1.32 -8.73 7.94
N LEU A 118 1.62 -7.56 7.37
CA LEU A 118 2.48 -7.41 6.19
C LEU A 118 3.94 -7.06 6.55
N PHE A 119 4.23 -6.74 7.81
CA PHE A 119 5.56 -6.27 8.24
C PHE A 119 6.53 -7.41 8.57
N GLY A 120 6.07 -8.67 8.57
CA GLY A 120 6.93 -9.85 8.69
C GLY A 120 7.66 -10.23 7.39
N PHE A 121 7.36 -9.56 6.28
CA PHE A 121 7.91 -9.84 4.94
C PHE A 121 8.66 -8.63 4.33
N GLN A 122 8.95 -7.59 5.13
CA GLN A 122 9.74 -6.42 4.73
C GLN A 122 11.11 -6.41 5.40
#